data_AF-A0A3A8QWF6-F1
#
_entry.id   AF-A0A3A8QWF6-F1
#
_cell.length_a   1.000
_cell.length_b   1.000
_cell.length_c   1.000
_cell.angle_alpha   90.00
_cell.angle_beta   90.00
_cell.angle_gamma   90.00
#
_symmetry.space_group_name_H-M   'P 1'
#
loop_
_entity.id
_entity.type
_entity.pdbx_description
1 polymer ?
#
loop_
_entity_poly.entity_id
_entity_poly.type
_entity_poly.pdbx_seq_one_letter_code
_entity_poly.pdbx_strand_id
1 'polypeptide(L)'
;MADMAVRLAFIVCLLAAVPAAANVAASSRTPAALTLSSGTARTRTEVLSEQLDFDCAEEAQEAVCCFEARYRLRNGTSEAEVIDAAFLGVRTQEVRVRFDEAPLPVTDAQAAAPGPMTESGGLADSGAERFGFTLTFPPGREGELVVRGQMQLEQRFLPTGYVWPAVQSRHALLSPNRSRATHWDIDYLLGPIRTWAGNPTLHITVRVPSSWEVGSSPNTSARSLPVATGWQLRHEGGQVVAERSLTAESAPEWLNVTLTKPKPWWIPGGVQLGLGARLGDGSRFMARLGYQLAAPESFLHSVSVETDFREQFVITPLTQYATPQVAIIPSFGLGVGVPVQVLPDVRPGLRLLADLHFGPVGAALSWDHHPALREGTDSFSRLILLLQVGL
;
A
#
# COMPACT_ATOMS: atom_id res chain seq x y z
N MET A 1 48.56 -1.00 12.56
CA MET A 1 47.42 -0.24 11.99
C MET A 1 46.84 -0.87 10.73
N ALA A 2 47.63 -1.50 9.83
CA ALA A 2 47.09 -2.17 8.63
C ALA A 2 46.18 -3.39 8.93
N ASP A 3 46.45 -4.15 9.99
CA ASP A 3 45.72 -5.38 10.31
C ASP A 3 44.28 -5.13 10.85
N MET A 4 44.04 -3.97 11.45
CA MET A 4 42.71 -3.60 11.95
C MET A 4 41.78 -3.12 10.83
N ALA A 5 42.34 -2.47 9.80
CA ALA A 5 41.59 -2.03 8.62
C ALA A 5 41.14 -3.22 7.75
N VAL A 6 41.97 -4.25 7.63
CA VAL A 6 41.64 -5.49 6.89
C VAL A 6 40.54 -6.27 7.61
N ARG A 7 40.59 -6.36 8.95
CA ARG A 7 39.54 -7.04 9.73
C ARG A 7 38.20 -6.29 9.71
N LEU A 8 38.22 -4.96 9.74
CA LEU A 8 37.00 -4.15 9.61
C LEU A 8 36.38 -4.29 8.22
N ALA A 9 37.19 -4.29 7.16
CA ALA A 9 36.74 -4.51 5.79
C ALA A 9 36.13 -5.91 5.59
N PHE A 10 36.69 -6.94 6.24
CA PHE A 10 36.16 -8.30 6.16
C PHE A 10 34.80 -8.45 6.86
N ILE A 11 34.60 -7.78 8.00
CA ILE A 11 33.32 -7.77 8.73
C ILE A 11 32.24 -6.99 7.95
N VAL A 12 32.62 -5.87 7.31
CA VAL A 12 31.70 -5.11 6.43
C VAL A 12 31.31 -5.93 5.20
N CYS A 13 32.23 -6.70 4.60
CA CYS A 13 31.91 -7.61 3.49
C CYS A 13 31.04 -8.80 3.90
N LEU A 14 31.20 -9.34 5.12
CA LEU A 14 30.36 -10.42 5.64
C LEU A 14 28.93 -9.96 5.99
N LEU A 15 28.75 -8.71 6.41
CA LEU A 15 27.42 -8.12 6.65
C LEU A 15 26.70 -7.68 5.35
N ALA A 16 27.44 -7.49 4.26
CA ALA A 16 26.89 -7.22 2.93
C ALA A 16 26.47 -8.49 2.15
N ALA A 17 26.78 -9.68 2.67
CA ALA A 17 26.47 -10.97 2.04
C ALA A 17 25.07 -11.52 2.42
N VAL A 18 24.10 -10.64 2.67
CA VAL A 18 22.69 -11.04 2.78
C VAL A 18 22.22 -11.44 1.38
N PRO A 19 21.60 -12.63 1.19
CA PRO A 19 21.15 -13.06 -0.12
C PRO A 19 20.24 -11.99 -0.71
N ALA A 20 20.63 -11.46 -1.87
CA ALA A 20 19.75 -10.68 -2.70
C ALA A 20 18.58 -11.58 -3.09
N ALA A 21 17.47 -11.49 -2.37
CA ALA A 21 16.17 -11.98 -2.80
C ALA A 21 15.69 -11.09 -3.97
N ALA A 22 16.42 -11.16 -5.09
CA ALA A 22 15.95 -10.74 -6.38
C ALA A 22 14.92 -11.79 -6.83
N ASN A 23 13.81 -11.30 -7.37
CA ASN A 23 12.65 -12.05 -7.85
C ASN A 23 11.56 -12.30 -6.79
N VAL A 24 10.94 -11.22 -6.33
CA VAL A 24 9.48 -11.27 -6.15
C VAL A 24 8.90 -11.11 -7.54
N ALA A 25 8.30 -12.18 -8.06
CA ALA A 25 7.55 -12.16 -9.30
C ALA A 25 6.53 -11.01 -9.24
N ALA A 26 6.61 -10.09 -10.19
CA ALA A 26 5.58 -9.08 -10.36
C ALA A 26 4.24 -9.79 -10.58
N SER A 27 3.18 -9.37 -9.89
CA SER A 27 1.83 -9.85 -10.17
C SER A 27 1.53 -9.59 -11.66
N SER A 28 1.34 -10.68 -12.40
CA SER A 28 1.13 -10.70 -13.85
C SER A 28 -0.34 -10.51 -14.24
N ARG A 29 -1.20 -10.17 -13.28
CA ARG A 29 -2.64 -10.20 -13.50
C ARG A 29 -3.14 -8.87 -14.02
N THR A 30 -3.23 -8.80 -15.34
CA THR A 30 -4.18 -7.94 -16.06
C THR A 30 -5.40 -8.80 -16.35
N PRO A 31 -6.57 -8.59 -15.71
CA PRO A 31 -7.82 -9.31 -16.00
C PRO A 31 -8.38 -9.08 -17.41
N ALA A 32 -7.63 -8.39 -18.28
CA ALA A 32 -8.05 -7.84 -19.58
C ALA A 32 -8.42 -8.89 -20.65
N ALA A 33 -8.57 -10.17 -20.29
CA ALA A 33 -8.76 -11.26 -21.25
C ALA A 33 -10.17 -11.88 -21.29
N LEU A 34 -11.13 -11.44 -20.47
CA LEU A 34 -12.52 -11.88 -20.62
C LEU A 34 -13.28 -10.90 -21.52
N THR A 35 -13.12 -11.04 -22.82
CA THR A 35 -14.00 -10.39 -23.79
C THR A 35 -15.23 -11.25 -24.00
N LEU A 36 -16.41 -10.74 -23.63
CA LEU A 36 -17.68 -11.38 -23.97
C LEU A 36 -17.95 -11.19 -25.47
N SER A 37 -18.35 -12.26 -26.17
CA SER A 37 -18.64 -12.19 -27.59
C SER A 37 -19.87 -11.30 -27.83
N SER A 38 -19.77 -10.41 -28.81
CA SER A 38 -20.75 -9.38 -29.18
C SER A 38 -22.06 -9.93 -29.81
N GLY A 39 -22.37 -11.22 -29.64
CA GLY A 39 -23.42 -11.93 -30.37
C GLY A 39 -24.55 -12.54 -29.54
N THR A 40 -24.61 -12.32 -28.22
CA THR A 40 -25.69 -12.87 -27.39
C THR A 40 -26.99 -12.08 -27.57
N ALA A 41 -28.07 -12.77 -27.94
CA ALA A 41 -29.40 -12.17 -28.07
C ALA A 41 -29.83 -11.55 -26.73
N ARG A 42 -30.31 -10.30 -26.76
CA ARG A 42 -30.81 -9.64 -25.55
C ARG A 42 -31.99 -10.43 -24.97
N THR A 43 -32.04 -10.57 -23.65
CA THR A 43 -33.22 -11.10 -22.94
C THR A 43 -34.44 -10.22 -23.23
N ARG A 44 -35.66 -10.76 -23.15
CA ARG A 44 -36.88 -9.95 -23.26
C ARG A 44 -37.22 -9.28 -21.92
N THR A 45 -36.75 -9.84 -20.82
CA THR A 45 -36.77 -9.21 -19.50
C THR A 45 -35.86 -7.99 -19.46
N GLU A 46 -36.41 -6.88 -18.97
CA GLU A 46 -35.75 -5.60 -18.83
C GLU A 46 -35.13 -5.44 -17.45
N VAL A 47 -33.92 -4.88 -17.39
CA VAL A 47 -33.32 -4.39 -16.15
C VAL A 47 -33.65 -2.90 -16.02
N LEU A 48 -34.37 -2.55 -14.96
CA LEU A 48 -34.81 -1.18 -14.67
C LEU A 48 -33.73 -0.39 -13.91
N SER A 49 -33.07 -1.04 -12.95
CA SER A 49 -31.99 -0.46 -12.15
C SER A 49 -31.07 -1.55 -11.60
N GLU A 50 -29.81 -1.19 -11.40
CA GLU A 50 -28.82 -2.02 -10.71
C GLU A 50 -28.22 -1.23 -9.54
N GLN A 51 -28.14 -1.86 -8.38
CA GLN A 51 -27.43 -1.35 -7.21
C GLN A 51 -26.32 -2.32 -6.84
N LEU A 52 -25.09 -1.83 -6.75
CA LEU A 52 -23.90 -2.58 -6.39
C LEU A 52 -23.36 -2.01 -5.08
N ASP A 53 -23.47 -2.77 -4.01
CA ASP A 53 -22.92 -2.42 -2.70
C ASP A 53 -21.71 -3.32 -2.40
N PHE A 54 -20.59 -2.69 -2.05
CA PHE A 54 -19.39 -3.36 -1.55
C PHE A 54 -19.12 -2.85 -0.13
N ASP A 55 -18.99 -3.76 0.82
CA ASP A 55 -18.58 -3.45 2.20
C ASP A 55 -17.28 -4.20 2.50
N CYS A 56 -16.20 -3.44 2.57
CA CYS A 56 -14.85 -3.97 2.61
C CYS A 56 -14.19 -3.70 3.95
N ALA A 57 -13.43 -4.68 4.44
CA ALA A 57 -12.67 -4.60 5.67
C ALA A 57 -11.38 -5.42 5.58
N GLU A 58 -10.53 -5.28 6.58
CA GLU A 58 -9.35 -6.13 6.78
C GLU A 58 -9.68 -7.18 7.83
N GLU A 59 -9.64 -8.45 7.45
CA GLU A 59 -9.84 -9.59 8.34
C GLU A 59 -8.60 -10.48 8.27
N ALA A 60 -8.00 -10.79 9.42
CA ALA A 60 -6.79 -11.63 9.51
C ALA A 60 -5.63 -11.23 8.57
N GLN A 61 -5.45 -9.92 8.29
CA GLN A 61 -4.47 -9.34 7.35
C GLN A 61 -4.79 -9.52 5.86
N GLU A 62 -5.96 -10.05 5.51
CA GLU A 62 -6.48 -10.10 4.16
C GLU A 62 -7.60 -9.06 4.00
N ALA A 63 -7.68 -8.43 2.83
CA ALA A 63 -8.79 -7.53 2.53
C ALA A 63 -9.94 -8.33 1.91
N VAL A 64 -11.11 -8.24 2.52
CA VAL A 64 -12.32 -8.96 2.11
C VAL A 64 -13.43 -7.94 1.86
N CYS A 65 -14.22 -8.14 0.82
CA CYS A 65 -15.44 -7.36 0.56
C CYS A 65 -16.66 -8.27 0.55
N CYS A 66 -17.66 -7.96 1.37
CA CYS A 66 -19.01 -8.44 1.14
C CYS A 66 -19.60 -7.64 -0.02
N PHE A 67 -20.13 -8.33 -1.03
CA PHE A 67 -20.80 -7.67 -2.14
C PHE A 67 -22.29 -8.01 -2.18
N GLU A 68 -23.08 -7.06 -2.65
CA GLU A 68 -24.49 -7.22 -2.94
C GLU A 68 -24.82 -6.52 -4.26
N ALA A 69 -25.30 -7.29 -5.23
CA ALA A 69 -25.84 -6.78 -6.48
C ALA A 69 -27.36 -6.95 -6.48
N ARG A 70 -28.10 -5.84 -6.52
CA ARG A 70 -29.57 -5.83 -6.62
C ARG A 70 -30.00 -5.36 -8.00
N TYR A 71 -30.82 -6.15 -8.65
CA TYR A 71 -31.40 -5.87 -9.95
C TYR A 71 -32.90 -5.75 -9.81
N ARG A 72 -33.46 -4.63 -10.26
CA ARG A 72 -34.90 -4.51 -10.45
C ARG A 72 -35.23 -4.95 -11.88
N LEU A 73 -35.99 -6.03 -12.01
CA LEU A 73 -36.31 -6.66 -13.28
C LEU A 73 -37.79 -6.47 -13.64
N ARG A 74 -38.09 -6.45 -14.94
CA ARG A 74 -39.46 -6.47 -15.47
C ARG A 74 -39.59 -7.40 -16.68
N ASN A 75 -40.52 -8.34 -16.62
CA ASN A 75 -40.90 -9.11 -17.80
C ASN A 75 -41.94 -8.29 -18.59
N GLY A 76 -41.49 -7.59 -19.63
CA GLY A 76 -42.36 -6.77 -20.49
C GLY A 76 -43.25 -7.57 -21.45
N THR A 77 -43.21 -8.91 -21.40
CA THR A 77 -43.93 -9.78 -22.34
C THR A 77 -45.21 -10.35 -21.74
N SER A 78 -46.09 -10.84 -22.61
CA SER A 78 -47.32 -11.55 -22.24
C SER A 78 -47.11 -13.02 -21.88
N GLU A 79 -45.87 -13.53 -21.97
CA GLU A 79 -45.52 -14.92 -21.69
C GLU A 79 -44.56 -15.01 -20.50
N ALA A 80 -44.58 -16.14 -19.80
CA ALA A 80 -43.54 -16.41 -18.80
C ALA A 80 -42.19 -16.61 -19.51
N GLU A 81 -41.13 -16.01 -18.98
CA GLU A 81 -39.77 -16.18 -19.49
C GLU A 81 -38.96 -17.04 -18.52
N VAL A 82 -38.19 -18.00 -19.05
CA VAL A 82 -37.21 -18.77 -18.30
C VAL A 82 -35.83 -18.32 -18.75
N ILE A 83 -35.03 -17.83 -17.82
CA ILE A 83 -33.73 -17.22 -18.07
C ILE A 83 -32.68 -18.05 -17.35
N ASP A 84 -31.75 -18.62 -18.11
CA ASP A 84 -30.52 -19.20 -17.56
C ASP A 84 -29.49 -18.09 -17.41
N ALA A 85 -29.30 -17.63 -16.18
CA ALA A 85 -28.40 -16.56 -15.83
C ALA A 85 -27.17 -17.10 -15.11
N ALA A 86 -26.12 -16.27 -15.03
CA ALA A 86 -24.98 -16.57 -14.20
C ALA A 86 -24.36 -15.30 -13.63
N PHE A 87 -23.90 -15.40 -12.40
CA PHE A 87 -22.99 -14.42 -11.82
C PHE A 87 -21.55 -14.82 -12.16
N LEU A 88 -20.74 -13.85 -12.59
CA LEU A 88 -19.33 -14.02 -12.92
C LEU A 88 -18.50 -13.25 -11.90
N GLY A 89 -17.70 -13.96 -11.13
CA GLY A 89 -16.85 -13.39 -10.09
C GLY A 89 -15.41 -13.87 -10.21
N VAL A 90 -14.48 -13.13 -9.59
CA VAL A 90 -13.10 -13.55 -9.41
C VAL A 90 -12.86 -13.67 -7.91
N ARG A 91 -12.45 -14.87 -7.45
CA ARG A 91 -12.20 -15.17 -6.03
C ARG A 91 -13.42 -14.86 -5.15
N THR A 92 -14.56 -15.31 -5.64
CA THR A 92 -15.86 -15.08 -5.03
C THR A 92 -16.34 -16.33 -4.35
N GLN A 93 -16.75 -16.20 -3.09
CA GLN A 93 -17.17 -17.33 -2.29
C GLN A 93 -18.58 -17.10 -1.74
N GLU A 94 -19.23 -18.20 -1.38
CA GLU A 94 -20.53 -18.18 -0.71
C GLU A 94 -21.63 -17.42 -1.48
N VAL A 95 -21.63 -17.52 -2.82
CA VAL A 95 -22.60 -16.81 -3.65
C VAL A 95 -24.01 -17.32 -3.38
N ARG A 96 -24.90 -16.40 -3.02
CA ARG A 96 -26.32 -16.65 -2.79
C ARG A 96 -27.15 -15.78 -3.71
N VAL A 97 -28.15 -16.39 -4.34
CA VAL A 97 -29.06 -15.70 -5.25
C VAL A 97 -30.48 -15.81 -4.71
N ARG A 98 -31.20 -14.68 -4.68
CA ARG A 98 -32.62 -14.63 -4.30
C ARG A 98 -33.42 -13.80 -5.30
N PHE A 99 -34.67 -14.16 -5.49
CA PHE A 99 -35.63 -13.41 -6.29
C PHE A 99 -36.91 -13.19 -5.49
N ASP A 100 -37.31 -11.93 -5.25
CA ASP A 100 -38.43 -11.56 -4.38
C ASP A 100 -38.41 -12.32 -3.03
N GLU A 101 -37.26 -12.32 -2.35
CA GLU A 101 -36.98 -13.07 -1.10
C GLU A 101 -36.91 -14.60 -1.21
N ALA A 102 -37.30 -15.21 -2.35
CA ALA A 102 -37.18 -16.64 -2.55
C ALA A 102 -35.75 -17.03 -2.99
N PRO A 103 -35.06 -17.97 -2.31
CA PRO A 103 -33.74 -18.41 -2.72
C PRO A 103 -33.81 -19.19 -4.04
N LEU A 104 -32.86 -18.92 -4.94
CA LEU A 104 -32.67 -19.68 -6.17
C LEU A 104 -31.51 -20.68 -6.00
N PRO A 105 -31.63 -21.91 -6.52
CA PRO A 105 -30.54 -22.87 -6.50
C PRO A 105 -29.38 -22.34 -7.36
N VAL A 106 -28.19 -22.32 -6.77
CA VAL A 106 -26.94 -21.91 -7.45
C VAL A 106 -26.12 -23.15 -7.74
N THR A 107 -25.69 -23.29 -8.99
CA THR A 107 -24.75 -24.35 -9.40
C THR A 107 -23.39 -23.74 -9.69
N ASP A 108 -22.38 -24.23 -8.99
CA ASP A 108 -21.00 -23.85 -9.24
C ASP A 108 -20.51 -24.54 -10.51
N ALA A 109 -20.18 -23.75 -11.53
CA ALA A 109 -19.50 -24.22 -12.72
C ALA A 109 -18.20 -23.41 -12.87
N GLN A 110 -17.07 -24.10 -13.04
CA GLN A 110 -15.87 -23.40 -13.48
C GLN A 110 -16.12 -22.91 -14.91
N ALA A 111 -15.99 -21.60 -15.14
CA ALA A 111 -16.05 -21.08 -16.50
C ALA A 111 -14.85 -21.66 -17.27
N ALA A 112 -15.11 -22.52 -18.25
CA ALA A 112 -14.06 -22.90 -19.19
C ALA A 112 -13.58 -21.62 -19.88
N ALA A 113 -12.27 -21.34 -19.76
CA ALA A 113 -11.66 -20.21 -20.44
C ALA A 113 -12.04 -20.26 -21.94
N PRO A 114 -12.56 -19.18 -22.52
CA PRO A 114 -12.88 -19.18 -23.94
C PRO A 114 -11.59 -19.18 -24.78
N GLY A 115 -11.18 -20.37 -25.25
CA GLY A 115 -10.26 -20.55 -26.39
C GLY A 115 -8.77 -20.29 -26.14
N PRO A 116 -7.90 -20.71 -27.10
CA PRO A 116 -6.47 -20.89 -26.87
C PRO A 116 -5.76 -19.54 -26.81
N MET A 117 -5.48 -19.05 -25.60
CA MET A 117 -4.40 -18.09 -25.43
C MET A 117 -3.08 -18.87 -25.43
N THR A 118 -2.26 -18.52 -26.42
CA THR A 118 -0.86 -18.91 -26.62
C THR A 118 -0.14 -19.25 -25.32
N GLU A 119 0.37 -20.49 -25.29
CA GLU A 119 1.28 -21.02 -24.28
C GLU A 119 2.34 -19.97 -23.90
N SER A 120 2.27 -19.48 -22.68
CA SER A 120 3.33 -18.71 -22.06
C SER A 120 3.30 -18.98 -20.56
N GLY A 121 3.97 -20.07 -20.17
CA GLY A 121 4.58 -20.28 -18.85
C GLY A 121 3.63 -20.26 -17.64
N GLY A 122 3.29 -21.45 -17.16
CA GLY A 122 2.35 -21.64 -16.06
C GLY A 122 2.70 -20.95 -14.74
N LEU A 123 1.64 -20.54 -14.03
CA LEU A 123 1.49 -20.49 -12.58
C LEU A 123 0.05 -20.05 -12.25
N ALA A 124 -0.72 -20.97 -11.64
CA ALA A 124 -2.04 -20.81 -11.02
C ALA A 124 -3.08 -19.94 -11.77
N ASP A 125 -3.78 -20.58 -12.71
CA ASP A 125 -5.10 -20.20 -13.21
C ASP A 125 -6.08 -20.07 -12.03
N SER A 126 -6.39 -18.84 -11.60
CA SER A 126 -7.67 -18.60 -10.93
C SER A 126 -8.62 -18.05 -12.00
N GLY A 127 -9.26 -18.96 -12.74
CA GLY A 127 -10.28 -18.62 -13.72
C GLY A 127 -11.44 -17.86 -13.07
N ALA A 128 -12.16 -17.06 -13.84
CA ALA A 128 -13.43 -16.50 -13.36
C ALA A 128 -14.36 -17.64 -12.95
N GLU A 129 -14.93 -17.52 -11.76
CA GLU A 129 -15.91 -18.46 -11.23
C GLU A 129 -17.28 -18.07 -11.79
N ARG A 130 -18.05 -19.07 -12.23
CA ARG A 130 -19.38 -18.88 -12.79
C ARG A 130 -20.41 -19.57 -11.90
N PHE A 131 -21.33 -18.79 -11.38
CA PHE A 131 -22.40 -19.24 -10.51
C PHE A 131 -23.71 -19.18 -11.30
N GLY A 132 -24.10 -20.32 -11.88
CA GLY A 132 -25.30 -20.42 -12.71
C GLY A 132 -26.56 -20.56 -11.87
N PHE A 133 -27.66 -19.97 -12.35
CA PHE A 133 -29.00 -20.13 -11.76
C PHE A 133 -30.07 -19.93 -12.85
N THR A 134 -31.24 -20.55 -12.65
CA THR A 134 -32.39 -20.39 -13.55
C THR A 134 -33.45 -19.52 -12.88
N LEU A 135 -33.85 -18.45 -13.56
CA LEU A 135 -34.92 -17.55 -13.14
C LEU A 135 -36.17 -17.79 -14.00
N THR A 136 -37.30 -18.09 -13.37
CA THR A 136 -38.60 -18.14 -14.05
C THR A 136 -39.39 -16.89 -13.70
N PHE A 137 -39.69 -16.07 -14.71
CA PHE A 137 -40.29 -14.76 -14.50
C PHE A 137 -41.68 -14.65 -15.16
N PRO A 138 -42.76 -14.54 -14.36
CA PRO A 138 -44.14 -14.45 -14.88
C PRO A 138 -44.37 -13.26 -15.81
N PRO A 139 -45.36 -13.34 -16.72
CA PRO A 139 -45.66 -12.26 -17.66
C PRO A 139 -46.07 -10.97 -16.94
N GLY A 140 -45.59 -9.82 -17.45
CA GLY A 140 -45.94 -8.49 -16.94
C GLY A 140 -45.48 -8.17 -15.51
N ARG A 141 -44.72 -9.06 -14.86
CA ARG A 141 -44.32 -8.89 -13.46
C ARG A 141 -43.05 -8.05 -13.33
N GLU A 142 -42.96 -7.28 -12.24
CA GLU A 142 -41.72 -6.70 -11.73
C GLU A 142 -41.24 -7.48 -10.49
N GLY A 143 -39.93 -7.56 -10.29
CA GLY A 143 -39.36 -8.19 -9.11
C GLY A 143 -37.91 -7.79 -8.87
N GLU A 144 -37.37 -8.18 -7.71
CA GLU A 144 -36.00 -7.89 -7.29
C GLU A 144 -35.16 -9.17 -7.29
N LEU A 145 -34.11 -9.21 -8.10
CA LEU A 145 -33.07 -10.23 -8.06
C LEU A 145 -31.90 -9.70 -7.23
N VAL A 146 -31.46 -10.44 -6.23
CA VAL A 146 -30.31 -10.07 -5.41
C VAL A 146 -29.29 -11.18 -5.40
N VAL A 147 -28.04 -10.83 -5.72
CA VAL A 147 -26.87 -11.68 -5.63
C VAL A 147 -25.98 -11.16 -4.51
N ARG A 148 -25.60 -12.03 -3.57
CA ARG A 148 -24.69 -11.70 -2.47
C ARG A 148 -23.55 -12.69 -2.41
N GLY A 149 -22.40 -12.26 -1.92
CA GLY A 149 -21.29 -13.15 -1.61
C GLY A 149 -20.12 -12.41 -1.00
N GLN A 150 -18.98 -13.10 -0.91
CA GLN A 150 -17.74 -12.52 -0.41
C GLN A 150 -16.67 -12.53 -1.51
N MET A 151 -15.91 -11.45 -1.62
CA MET A 151 -14.77 -11.32 -2.53
C MET A 151 -13.48 -11.24 -1.71
N GLN A 152 -12.51 -12.08 -2.02
CA GLN A 152 -11.15 -11.94 -1.49
C GLN A 152 -10.32 -11.04 -2.40
N LEU A 153 -9.85 -9.91 -1.88
CA LEU A 153 -9.10 -8.94 -2.68
C LEU A 153 -7.62 -9.31 -2.76
N GLU A 154 -7.07 -9.25 -3.96
CA GLU A 154 -5.65 -9.40 -4.17
C GLU A 154 -4.91 -8.09 -3.91
N GLN A 155 -3.81 -8.16 -3.17
CA GLN A 155 -2.92 -7.02 -3.04
C GLN A 155 -2.25 -6.71 -4.37
N ARG A 156 -2.50 -5.51 -4.90
CA ARG A 156 -1.80 -4.98 -6.07
C ARG A 156 -0.36 -4.64 -5.69
N PHE A 157 0.58 -5.32 -6.31
CA PHE A 157 1.99 -5.01 -6.18
C PHE A 157 2.38 -3.88 -7.14
N LEU A 158 2.58 -2.67 -6.59
CA LEU A 158 3.20 -1.57 -7.34
C LEU A 158 4.72 -1.70 -7.21
N PRO A 159 5.46 -1.96 -8.31
CA PRO A 159 6.92 -2.05 -8.25
C PRO A 159 7.49 -0.68 -7.88
N THR A 160 8.15 -0.61 -6.72
CA THR A 160 8.82 0.61 -6.23
C THR A 160 10.18 0.86 -6.90
N GLY A 161 10.58 0.02 -7.87
CA GLY A 161 11.93 0.00 -8.42
C GLY A 161 12.99 -0.34 -7.37
N TYR A 162 14.23 0.07 -7.64
CA TYR A 162 15.41 -0.09 -6.76
C TYR A 162 15.52 1.05 -5.73
N VAL A 163 14.39 1.58 -5.27
CA VAL A 163 14.33 2.68 -4.32
C VAL A 163 14.00 2.13 -2.94
N TRP A 164 14.90 2.32 -1.98
CA TRP A 164 14.68 2.01 -0.57
C TRP A 164 14.52 3.30 0.24
N PRO A 165 13.42 3.43 0.98
CA PRO A 165 13.22 4.54 1.92
C PRO A 165 14.40 4.73 2.87
N ALA A 166 14.73 5.98 3.19
CA ALA A 166 15.88 6.28 4.04
C ALA A 166 15.83 5.55 5.39
N VAL A 167 14.66 5.53 6.05
CA VAL A 167 14.48 4.83 7.33
C VAL A 167 14.66 3.31 7.20
N GLN A 168 14.17 2.71 6.11
CA GLN A 168 14.27 1.26 5.90
C GLN A 168 15.68 0.84 5.47
N SER A 169 16.34 1.65 4.64
CA SER A 169 17.71 1.36 4.22
C SER A 169 18.66 1.40 5.41
N ARG A 170 18.45 2.35 6.33
CA ARG A 170 19.33 2.59 7.49
C ARG A 170 19.13 1.63 8.65
N HIS A 171 17.95 1.02 8.82
CA HIS A 171 17.61 0.17 9.97
C HIS A 171 17.13 -1.21 9.51
N ALA A 172 18.06 -2.06 9.09
CA ALA A 172 17.73 -3.30 8.39
C ALA A 172 17.09 -4.39 9.29
N LEU A 173 17.29 -4.35 10.60
CA LEU A 173 16.83 -5.37 11.56
C LEU A 173 15.56 -4.93 12.31
N LEU A 174 15.47 -3.65 12.69
CA LEU A 174 14.40 -3.13 13.53
C LEU A 174 13.34 -2.34 12.76
N SER A 175 13.59 -1.95 11.51
CA SER A 175 12.54 -1.36 10.68
C SER A 175 11.47 -2.42 10.41
N PRO A 176 10.18 -2.15 10.67
CA PRO A 176 9.11 -3.05 10.29
C PRO A 176 9.16 -3.27 8.78
N ASN A 177 8.72 -4.47 8.37
CA ASN A 177 8.58 -4.83 6.97
C ASN A 177 7.95 -3.68 6.19
N ARG A 178 8.56 -3.34 5.04
CA ARG A 178 8.22 -2.25 4.11
C ARG A 178 6.81 -1.70 4.35
N SER A 179 6.69 -0.67 5.20
CA SER A 179 5.43 0.05 5.36
C SER A 179 5.13 0.73 4.03
N ARG A 180 4.28 0.09 3.23
CA ARG A 180 3.89 0.53 1.90
C ARG A 180 2.40 0.84 1.93
N ALA A 181 2.01 1.82 1.13
CA ALA A 181 0.61 1.93 0.78
C ALA A 181 0.19 0.59 0.15
N THR A 182 -0.82 -0.02 0.74
CA THR A 182 -1.36 -1.30 0.28
C THR A 182 -2.54 -0.99 -0.60
N HIS A 183 -2.55 -1.57 -1.80
CA HIS A 183 -3.57 -1.32 -2.79
C HIS A 183 -4.28 -2.63 -3.07
N TRP A 184 -5.59 -2.57 -3.22
CA TRP A 184 -6.42 -3.69 -3.62
C TRP A 184 -7.34 -3.22 -4.73
N ASP A 185 -7.67 -4.11 -5.66
CA ASP A 185 -8.59 -3.81 -6.75
C ASP A 185 -9.86 -4.68 -6.59
N ILE A 186 -11.03 -4.04 -6.73
CA ILE A 186 -12.30 -4.70 -6.97
C ILE A 186 -12.55 -4.61 -8.47
N ASP A 187 -12.58 -5.76 -9.12
CA ASP A 187 -12.92 -5.87 -10.53
C ASP A 187 -14.31 -6.49 -10.67
N TYR A 188 -15.22 -5.74 -11.30
CA TYR A 188 -16.58 -6.18 -11.56
C TYR A 188 -16.92 -6.02 -13.05
N LEU A 189 -17.44 -7.08 -13.65
CA LEU A 189 -17.87 -7.10 -15.05
C LEU A 189 -19.21 -6.37 -15.19
N LEU A 190 -19.18 -5.15 -15.73
CA LEU A 190 -20.41 -4.41 -16.06
C LEU A 190 -20.91 -4.73 -17.48
N GLY A 191 -20.01 -5.16 -18.38
CA GLY A 191 -20.34 -5.54 -19.76
C GLY A 191 -21.57 -6.46 -19.92
N PRO A 192 -21.71 -7.53 -19.12
CA PRO A 192 -22.87 -8.42 -19.18
C PRO A 192 -24.23 -7.72 -19.07
N ILE A 193 -24.35 -6.57 -18.41
CA ILE A 193 -25.65 -5.89 -18.27
C ILE A 193 -26.25 -5.50 -19.62
N ARG A 194 -25.41 -5.32 -20.66
CA ARG A 194 -25.84 -4.98 -22.02
C ARG A 194 -26.51 -6.14 -22.78
N THR A 195 -26.39 -7.36 -22.27
CA THR A 195 -27.09 -8.53 -22.81
C THR A 195 -28.53 -8.63 -22.28
N TRP A 196 -28.92 -7.74 -21.37
CA TRP A 196 -30.30 -7.62 -20.91
C TRP A 196 -31.03 -6.52 -21.69
N ALA A 197 -32.36 -6.56 -21.73
CA ALA A 197 -33.14 -5.43 -22.25
C ALA A 197 -33.12 -4.25 -21.26
N GLY A 198 -33.31 -3.03 -21.77
CA GLY A 198 -33.30 -1.79 -20.98
C GLY A 198 -31.99 -1.01 -21.06
N ASN A 199 -31.93 0.09 -20.30
CA ASN A 199 -30.74 0.92 -20.09
C ASN A 199 -30.71 1.37 -18.62
N PRO A 200 -30.44 0.45 -17.67
CA PRO A 200 -30.56 0.75 -16.26
C PRO A 200 -29.56 1.82 -15.83
N THR A 201 -29.94 2.56 -14.79
CA THR A 201 -28.97 3.31 -13.98
C THR A 201 -28.31 2.34 -13.01
N LEU A 202 -26.98 2.35 -12.97
CA LEU A 202 -26.15 1.57 -12.07
C LEU A 202 -25.70 2.49 -10.94
N HIS A 203 -26.10 2.18 -9.72
CA HIS A 203 -25.65 2.87 -8.51
C HIS A 203 -24.63 1.99 -7.79
N ILE A 204 -23.42 2.50 -7.63
CA ILE A 204 -22.30 1.78 -7.03
C ILE A 204 -21.95 2.47 -5.72
N THR A 205 -21.92 1.69 -4.64
CA THR A 205 -21.56 2.13 -3.30
C THR A 205 -20.42 1.25 -2.79
N VAL A 206 -19.35 1.88 -2.31
CA VAL A 206 -18.19 1.19 -1.73
C VAL A 206 -17.97 1.75 -0.34
N ARG A 207 -18.09 0.89 0.66
CA ARG A 207 -17.84 1.21 2.07
C ARG A 207 -16.50 0.62 2.48
N VAL A 208 -15.63 1.45 3.05
CA VAL A 208 -14.30 1.06 3.52
C VAL A 208 -14.02 1.68 4.89
N PRO A 209 -13.07 1.16 5.67
CA PRO A 209 -12.65 1.80 6.92
C PRO A 209 -12.14 3.22 6.64
N SER A 210 -12.32 4.15 7.58
CA SER A 210 -11.91 5.54 7.42
C SER A 210 -10.39 5.74 7.23
N SER A 211 -9.61 4.72 7.55
CA SER A 211 -8.18 4.70 7.27
C SER A 211 -7.84 4.39 5.81
N TRP A 212 -8.81 4.05 4.96
CA TRP A 212 -8.60 3.69 3.55
C TRP A 212 -9.12 4.79 2.63
N GLU A 213 -8.60 4.80 1.40
CA GLU A 213 -8.99 5.70 0.32
C GLU A 213 -9.60 4.89 -0.83
N VAL A 214 -10.61 5.47 -1.50
CA VAL A 214 -11.26 4.86 -2.67
C VAL A 214 -10.93 5.67 -3.92
N GLY A 215 -10.51 5.00 -4.98
CA GLY A 215 -10.28 5.60 -6.29
C GLY A 215 -10.62 4.65 -7.43
N SER A 216 -10.30 5.08 -8.65
CA SER A 216 -10.36 4.23 -9.85
C SER A 216 -9.04 4.32 -10.61
N SER A 217 -8.59 3.21 -11.18
CA SER A 217 -7.47 3.23 -12.12
C SER A 217 -8.01 3.34 -13.55
N PRO A 218 -7.65 4.37 -14.33
CA PRO A 218 -8.12 4.53 -15.72
C PRO A 218 -7.55 3.46 -16.66
N ASN A 219 -6.57 2.69 -16.19
CA ASN A 219 -5.94 1.62 -16.94
C ASN A 219 -5.88 0.37 -16.05
N THR A 220 -6.31 -0.78 -16.57
CA THR A 220 -6.19 -2.09 -15.90
C THR A 220 -4.74 -2.54 -15.78
N SER A 221 -3.81 -1.84 -16.45
CA SER A 221 -2.39 -2.04 -16.21
C SER A 221 -2.02 -1.59 -14.79
N ALA A 222 -1.37 -2.49 -14.04
CA ALA A 222 -1.01 -2.35 -12.63
C ALA A 222 0.00 -1.22 -12.31
N ARG A 223 0.11 -0.18 -13.15
CA ARG A 223 1.17 0.85 -13.09
C ARG A 223 0.67 2.27 -12.84
N SER A 224 -0.60 2.58 -13.03
CA SER A 224 -1.14 3.90 -12.67
C SER A 224 -1.53 3.96 -11.20
N LEU A 225 -1.28 5.10 -10.57
CA LEU A 225 -1.83 5.43 -9.26
C LEU A 225 -3.36 5.60 -9.36
N PRO A 226 -4.10 5.30 -8.28
CA PRO A 226 -5.54 5.53 -8.24
C PRO A 226 -5.84 7.01 -8.45
N VAL A 227 -6.89 7.32 -9.20
CA VAL A 227 -7.41 8.67 -9.35
C VAL A 227 -8.82 8.71 -8.76
N ALA A 228 -9.09 9.64 -7.84
CA ALA A 228 -10.39 9.78 -7.18
C ALA A 228 -11.49 10.38 -8.10
N THR A 229 -11.35 10.30 -9.42
CA THR A 229 -12.29 10.94 -10.35
C THR A 229 -13.61 10.18 -10.42
N GLY A 230 -14.72 10.89 -10.19
CA GLY A 230 -16.08 10.39 -10.41
C GLY A 230 -16.73 9.71 -9.21
N TRP A 231 -16.08 9.70 -8.05
CA TRP A 231 -16.66 9.23 -6.78
C TRP A 231 -17.15 10.40 -5.94
N GLN A 232 -18.35 10.28 -5.38
CA GLN A 232 -18.85 11.14 -4.32
C GLN A 232 -18.51 10.49 -2.98
N LEU A 233 -17.69 11.16 -2.17
CA LEU A 233 -17.22 10.64 -0.89
C LEU A 233 -18.02 11.25 0.26
N ARG A 234 -18.53 10.40 1.15
CA ARG A 234 -19.12 10.78 2.43
C ARG A 234 -18.48 10.01 3.58
N HIS A 235 -18.40 10.62 4.75
CA HIS A 235 -17.88 9.97 5.95
C HIS A 235 -19.04 9.59 6.86
N GLU A 236 -19.09 8.32 7.27
CA GLU A 236 -20.13 7.77 8.13
C GLU A 236 -19.48 7.06 9.32
N GLY A 237 -19.31 7.78 10.43
CA GLY A 237 -18.65 7.25 11.62
C GLY A 237 -17.21 6.79 11.34
N GLY A 238 -16.96 5.49 11.51
CA GLY A 238 -15.64 4.88 11.26
C GLY A 238 -15.41 4.45 9.81
N GLN A 239 -16.31 4.79 8.88
CA GLN A 239 -16.25 4.37 7.48
C GLN A 239 -16.23 5.57 6.51
N VAL A 240 -15.65 5.34 5.35
CA VAL A 240 -15.78 6.17 4.15
C VAL A 240 -16.72 5.44 3.21
N VAL A 241 -17.74 6.14 2.71
CA VAL A 241 -18.66 5.64 1.70
C VAL A 241 -18.42 6.41 0.41
N ALA A 242 -18.02 5.69 -0.63
CA ALA A 242 -17.80 6.20 -1.96
C ALA A 242 -18.94 5.78 -2.89
N GLU A 243 -19.57 6.75 -3.54
CA GLU A 243 -20.73 6.53 -4.40
C GLU A 243 -20.45 6.97 -5.83
N ARG A 244 -20.95 6.20 -6.79
CA ARG A 244 -20.86 6.52 -8.22
C ARG A 244 -22.12 6.04 -8.93
N SER A 245 -22.61 6.84 -9.86
CA SER A 245 -23.76 6.46 -10.70
C SER A 245 -23.36 6.48 -12.17
N LEU A 246 -23.78 5.46 -12.91
CA LEU A 246 -23.52 5.26 -14.35
C LEU A 246 -24.82 4.82 -15.04
N THR A 247 -24.87 4.89 -16.37
CA THR A 247 -25.91 4.23 -17.17
C THR A 247 -25.31 3.03 -17.89
N ALA A 248 -26.09 1.99 -18.21
CA ALA A 248 -25.58 0.79 -18.88
C ALA A 248 -24.88 1.08 -20.23
N GLU A 249 -25.35 2.10 -20.94
CA GLU A 249 -24.75 2.58 -22.18
C GLU A 249 -23.38 3.25 -21.97
N SER A 250 -23.22 4.03 -20.89
CA SER A 250 -21.96 4.71 -20.56
C SER A 250 -21.02 3.87 -19.68
N ALA A 251 -21.51 2.74 -19.17
CA ALA A 251 -20.76 1.86 -18.30
C ALA A 251 -19.56 1.25 -19.07
N PRO A 252 -18.34 1.31 -18.50
CA PRO A 252 -17.22 0.57 -19.07
C PRO A 252 -17.52 -0.93 -19.10
N GLU A 253 -16.74 -1.71 -19.85
CA GLU A 253 -16.84 -3.17 -19.80
C GLU A 253 -16.55 -3.70 -18.37
N TRP A 254 -15.69 -2.98 -17.64
CA TRP A 254 -15.23 -3.32 -16.30
C TRP A 254 -15.33 -2.11 -15.37
N LEU A 255 -15.90 -2.32 -14.19
CA LEU A 255 -15.71 -1.45 -13.05
C LEU A 255 -14.41 -1.86 -12.35
N ASN A 256 -13.46 -0.95 -12.28
CA ASN A 256 -12.27 -1.08 -11.44
C ASN A 256 -12.35 -0.06 -10.30
N VAL A 257 -12.45 -0.57 -9.08
CA VAL A 257 -12.35 0.23 -7.85
C VAL A 257 -11.04 -0.11 -7.18
N THR A 258 -10.18 0.88 -6.99
CA THR A 258 -8.95 0.69 -6.22
C THR A 258 -9.13 1.18 -4.80
N LEU A 259 -8.92 0.30 -3.84
CA LEU A 259 -8.87 0.60 -2.41
C LEU A 259 -7.41 0.79 -2.01
N THR A 260 -7.11 1.87 -1.28
CA THR A 260 -5.75 2.17 -0.82
C THR A 260 -5.72 2.30 0.69
N LYS A 261 -5.00 1.44 1.37
CA LYS A 261 -4.56 1.70 2.75
C LYS A 261 -3.28 2.53 2.68
N PRO A 262 -3.34 3.83 3.00
CA PRO A 262 -2.21 4.71 2.93
C PRO A 262 -1.14 4.25 3.92
N LYS A 263 0.09 4.66 3.60
CA LYS A 263 1.24 4.39 4.46
C LYS A 263 1.06 5.13 5.80
N PRO A 264 1.42 4.52 6.94
CA PRO A 264 1.41 5.23 8.21
C PRO A 264 2.32 6.45 8.16
N TRP A 265 1.87 7.55 8.77
CA TRP A 265 2.63 8.80 8.85
C TRP A 265 3.94 8.62 9.63
N TRP A 266 3.89 7.82 10.69
CA TRP A 266 5.02 7.48 11.53
C TRP A 266 5.55 6.10 11.16
N ILE A 267 6.85 6.04 10.83
CA ILE A 267 7.54 4.78 10.53
C ILE A 267 8.62 4.61 11.60
N PRO A 268 8.54 3.58 12.46
CA PRO A 268 9.64 3.30 13.37
C PRO A 268 10.87 2.94 12.55
N GLY A 269 12.01 3.53 12.88
CA GLY A 269 13.29 3.17 12.29
C GLY A 269 13.95 2.11 13.13
N GLY A 270 14.79 2.54 14.07
CA GLY A 270 15.59 1.62 14.83
C GLY A 270 16.67 2.31 15.66
N VAL A 271 17.58 1.48 16.16
CA VAL A 271 18.67 1.91 17.03
C VAL A 271 19.87 2.29 16.16
N GLN A 272 20.46 3.44 16.43
CA GLN A 272 21.71 3.88 15.81
C GLN A 272 22.85 3.74 16.80
N LEU A 273 23.89 3.02 16.39
CA LEU A 273 25.15 2.96 17.11
C LEU A 273 26.18 3.71 16.30
N GLY A 274 27.03 4.49 16.96
CA GLY A 274 28.12 5.19 16.30
C GLY A 274 29.39 5.20 17.13
N LEU A 275 30.53 5.07 16.46
CA LEU A 275 31.86 5.23 17.05
C LEU A 275 32.68 6.15 16.16
N GLY A 276 33.50 7.00 16.76
CA GLY A 276 34.36 7.88 15.98
C GLY A 276 35.18 8.81 16.84
N ALA A 277 35.41 10.02 16.35
CA ALA A 277 36.27 10.96 17.02
C ALA A 277 35.79 12.41 16.86
N ARG A 278 36.05 13.18 17.91
CA ARG A 278 36.07 14.65 17.83
C ARG A 278 37.34 15.08 17.08
N LEU A 279 37.20 15.96 16.10
CA LEU A 279 38.28 16.50 15.28
C LEU A 279 38.76 17.84 15.86
N GLY A 280 40.06 18.11 15.77
CA GLY A 280 40.72 19.33 16.29
C GLY A 280 41.82 19.04 17.31
N ASP A 281 42.29 20.10 17.99
CA ASP A 281 43.37 20.04 18.96
C ASP A 281 42.90 19.32 20.24
N GLY A 282 43.21 18.03 20.34
CA GLY A 282 42.71 17.14 21.39
C GLY A 282 41.58 16.23 20.90
N SER A 283 41.90 15.44 19.87
CA SER A 283 41.01 14.39 19.36
C SER A 283 40.65 13.43 20.49
N ARG A 284 39.36 13.16 20.61
CA ARG A 284 38.81 12.25 21.63
C ARG A 284 37.93 11.22 20.95
N PHE A 285 38.03 9.98 21.42
CA PHE A 285 37.14 8.92 21.00
C PHE A 285 35.72 9.24 21.46
N MET A 286 34.74 9.00 20.58
CA MET A 286 33.34 9.29 20.82
C MET A 286 32.50 8.04 20.54
N ALA A 287 31.49 7.81 21.36
CA ALA A 287 30.43 6.86 21.10
C ALA A 287 29.07 7.55 21.06
N ARG A 288 28.16 6.99 20.26
CA ARG A 288 26.79 7.45 20.06
C ARG A 288 25.82 6.27 20.16
N LEU A 289 24.74 6.46 20.90
CA LEU A 289 23.56 5.60 20.92
C LEU A 289 22.35 6.47 20.61
N GLY A 290 21.57 6.12 19.59
CA GLY A 290 20.36 6.86 19.25
C GLY A 290 19.21 5.95 18.89
N TYR A 291 18.02 6.54 18.87
CA TYR A 291 16.84 5.93 18.28
C TYR A 291 16.28 6.88 17.22
N GLN A 292 15.85 6.34 16.09
CA GLN A 292 15.35 7.11 14.97
C GLN A 292 14.00 6.58 14.49
N LEU A 293 13.15 7.51 14.05
CA LEU A 293 11.87 7.26 13.39
C LEU A 293 11.74 8.21 12.19
N ALA A 294 10.78 7.97 11.29
CA ALA A 294 10.49 8.86 10.18
C ALA A 294 9.06 9.42 10.26
N ALA A 295 8.90 10.71 9.96
CA ALA A 295 7.61 11.40 9.86
C ALA A 295 7.71 12.78 9.15
N PRO A 296 7.33 12.91 7.87
CA PRO A 296 7.04 11.85 6.91
C PRO A 296 8.31 11.08 6.49
N GLU A 297 8.20 10.11 5.59
CA GLU A 297 9.27 9.15 5.23
C GLU A 297 10.67 9.74 4.95
N SER A 298 10.74 10.92 4.36
CA SER A 298 12.02 11.60 4.05
C SER A 298 12.58 12.40 5.22
N PHE A 299 11.81 12.60 6.30
CA PHE A 299 12.24 13.32 7.49
C PHE A 299 12.43 12.33 8.64
N LEU A 300 13.68 12.18 9.06
CA LEU A 300 14.04 11.32 10.16
C LEU A 300 14.19 12.17 11.42
N HIS A 301 13.50 11.77 12.48
CA HIS A 301 13.65 12.37 13.80
C HIS A 301 14.37 11.38 14.69
N SER A 302 15.33 11.86 15.44
CA SER A 302 16.11 11.02 16.35
C SER A 302 16.38 11.72 17.66
N VAL A 303 16.55 10.90 18.69
CA VAL A 303 17.14 11.30 19.96
C VAL A 303 18.37 10.44 20.14
N SER A 304 19.50 11.07 20.42
CA SER A 304 20.77 10.36 20.60
C SER A 304 21.52 10.85 21.82
N VAL A 305 22.29 9.94 22.40
CA VAL A 305 23.22 10.15 23.51
C VAL A 305 24.63 9.97 22.98
N GLU A 306 25.51 10.90 23.28
CA GLU A 306 26.92 10.88 22.87
C GLU A 306 27.84 11.07 24.08
N THR A 307 28.94 10.32 24.12
CA THR A 307 29.92 10.39 25.20
C THR A 307 31.35 10.17 24.72
N ASP A 308 32.31 10.79 25.42
CA ASP A 308 33.75 10.52 25.28
C ASP A 308 34.29 9.52 26.33
N PHE A 309 33.38 8.87 27.07
CA PHE A 309 33.66 7.93 28.18
C PHE A 309 34.41 8.54 29.37
N ARG A 310 34.53 9.87 29.45
CA ARG A 310 35.24 10.53 30.55
C ARG A 310 34.41 11.65 31.15
N GLU A 311 34.29 12.76 30.43
CA GLU A 311 33.83 14.03 30.99
C GLU A 311 32.61 14.57 30.25
N GLN A 312 32.35 14.05 29.05
CA GLN A 312 31.33 14.58 28.17
C GLN A 312 30.17 13.60 28.04
N PHE A 313 28.97 14.14 28.23
CA PHE A 313 27.71 13.48 27.95
C PHE A 313 26.78 14.47 27.27
N VAL A 314 26.27 14.15 26.09
CA VAL A 314 25.41 15.03 25.29
C VAL A 314 24.15 14.28 24.89
N ILE A 315 23.00 14.91 25.06
CA ILE A 315 21.72 14.42 24.53
C ILE A 315 21.31 15.33 23.38
N THR A 316 21.01 14.76 22.23
CA THR A 316 20.71 15.52 21.01
C THR A 316 19.42 15.02 20.38
N PRO A 317 18.29 15.74 20.54
CA PRO A 317 17.20 15.70 19.58
C PRO A 317 17.64 16.29 18.24
N LEU A 318 17.29 15.63 17.15
CA LEU A 318 17.75 15.94 15.79
C LEU A 318 16.64 15.63 14.80
N THR A 319 16.42 16.54 13.86
CA THR A 319 15.60 16.31 12.67
C THR A 319 16.50 16.39 11.43
N GLN A 320 16.35 15.43 10.52
CA GLN A 320 17.12 15.39 9.30
C GLN A 320 16.25 15.05 8.09
N TYR A 321 16.48 15.73 6.98
CA TYR A 321 15.99 15.30 5.68
C TYR A 321 16.96 14.27 5.11
N ALA A 322 16.46 13.11 4.67
CA ALA A 322 17.26 12.04 4.12
C ALA A 322 16.70 11.58 2.78
N THR A 323 17.56 11.47 1.78
CA THR A 323 17.20 10.91 0.48
C THR A 323 17.04 9.38 0.59
N PRO A 324 16.16 8.75 -0.20
CA PRO A 324 16.15 7.31 -0.30
C PRO A 324 17.47 6.78 -0.87
N GLN A 325 17.80 5.53 -0.58
CA GLN A 325 18.87 4.81 -1.26
C GLN A 325 18.35 4.30 -2.61
N VAL A 326 19.12 4.51 -3.68
CA VAL A 326 18.75 4.05 -5.03
C VAL A 326 19.84 3.13 -5.56
N ALA A 327 19.58 1.82 -5.57
CA ALA A 327 20.58 0.80 -5.93
C ALA A 327 21.90 1.00 -5.17
N ILE A 328 22.97 1.39 -5.87
CA ILE A 328 24.30 1.65 -5.31
C ILE A 328 24.51 3.10 -4.84
N ILE A 329 23.55 3.99 -5.08
CA ILE A 329 23.62 5.40 -4.67
C ILE A 329 23.21 5.48 -3.19
N PRO A 330 24.13 5.87 -2.29
CA PRO A 330 23.85 5.95 -0.86
C PRO A 330 22.77 6.98 -0.52
N SER A 331 22.11 6.76 0.62
CA SER A 331 21.21 7.74 1.23
C SER A 331 22.02 8.90 1.81
N PHE A 332 21.71 10.12 1.41
CA PHE A 332 22.34 11.34 1.93
C PHE A 332 21.39 12.04 2.90
N GLY A 333 21.90 12.45 4.05
CA GLY A 333 21.15 13.14 5.09
C GLY A 333 21.71 14.53 5.41
N LEU A 334 20.82 15.51 5.59
CA LEU A 334 21.13 16.81 6.16
C LEU A 334 20.19 17.09 7.33
N GLY A 335 20.76 17.45 8.47
CA GLY A 335 19.98 17.64 9.69
C GLY A 335 20.40 18.82 10.54
N VAL A 336 19.47 19.22 11.39
CA VAL A 336 19.65 20.24 12.42
C VAL A 336 19.13 19.69 13.76
N GLY A 337 19.91 19.93 14.81
CA GLY A 337 19.59 19.43 16.14
C GLY A 337 19.95 20.41 17.24
N VAL A 338 19.53 20.06 18.45
CA VAL A 338 19.79 20.85 19.66
C VAL A 338 20.62 19.98 20.61
N PRO A 339 21.95 19.95 20.49
CA PRO A 339 22.80 19.20 21.41
C PRO A 339 22.74 19.86 22.79
N VAL A 340 22.31 19.09 23.79
CA VAL A 340 22.34 19.48 25.19
C VAL A 340 23.49 18.74 25.83
N GLN A 341 24.61 19.44 26.01
CA GLN A 341 25.69 18.93 26.86
C GLN A 341 25.15 18.88 28.28
N VAL A 342 25.24 17.72 28.95
CA VAL A 342 24.81 17.53 30.35
C VAL A 342 26.02 17.54 31.28
N LEU A 343 27.14 16.98 30.82
CA LEU A 343 28.42 16.99 31.53
C LEU A 343 29.50 17.68 30.69
N PRO A 344 30.40 18.48 31.33
CA PRO A 344 30.45 18.75 32.77
C PRO A 344 29.34 19.70 33.27
N ASP A 345 28.84 20.60 32.42
CA ASP A 345 27.74 21.51 32.73
C ASP A 345 26.63 21.40 31.69
N VAL A 346 25.39 21.68 32.12
CA VAL A 346 24.21 21.71 31.26
C VAL A 346 24.26 22.91 30.32
N ARG A 347 24.46 22.66 29.02
CA ARG A 347 24.56 23.71 27.99
C ARG A 347 23.87 23.27 26.69
N PRO A 348 22.83 23.98 26.25
CA PRO A 348 22.26 23.77 24.92
C PRO A 348 23.19 24.33 23.84
N GLY A 349 23.05 23.83 22.62
CA GLY A 349 23.77 24.29 21.45
C GLY A 349 22.94 24.12 20.18
N LEU A 350 23.59 24.35 19.05
CA LEU A 350 23.07 24.10 17.71
C LEU A 350 23.95 23.05 17.05
N ARG A 351 23.34 22.01 16.46
CA ARG A 351 24.03 21.02 15.65
C ARG A 351 23.61 21.13 14.20
N LEU A 352 24.60 21.14 13.31
CA LEU A 352 24.44 20.81 11.90
C LEU A 352 24.99 19.40 11.66
N LEU A 353 24.24 18.58 10.92
CA LEU A 353 24.60 17.21 10.58
C LEU A 353 24.59 17.03 9.07
N ALA A 354 25.61 16.39 8.54
CA ALA A 354 25.61 15.76 7.22
C ALA A 354 25.95 14.28 7.39
N ASP A 355 25.17 13.39 6.77
CA ASP A 355 25.41 11.95 6.83
C ASP A 355 25.29 11.29 5.46
N LEU A 356 25.95 10.14 5.33
CA LEU A 356 25.93 9.28 4.16
C LEU A 356 25.78 7.84 4.61
N HIS A 357 24.75 7.14 4.15
CA HIS A 357 24.46 5.76 4.52
C HIS A 357 24.35 4.87 3.29
N PHE A 358 25.02 3.72 3.33
CA PHE A 358 24.88 2.63 2.39
C PHE A 358 24.30 1.42 3.11
N GLY A 359 22.99 1.22 2.95
CA GLY A 359 22.23 0.32 3.80
C GLY A 359 22.36 0.75 5.28
N PRO A 360 22.59 -0.20 6.20
CA PRO A 360 22.64 0.11 7.62
C PRO A 360 23.94 0.82 8.04
N VAL A 361 24.97 0.84 7.20
CA VAL A 361 26.29 1.41 7.56
C VAL A 361 26.43 2.80 6.97
N GLY A 362 26.89 3.76 7.76
CA GLY A 362 27.08 5.12 7.29
C GLY A 362 28.20 5.88 7.99
N ALA A 363 28.46 7.08 7.51
CA ALA A 363 29.33 8.05 8.15
C ALA A 363 28.55 9.34 8.39
N ALA A 364 28.77 9.96 9.54
CA ALA A 364 28.13 11.20 9.93
C ALA A 364 29.18 12.22 10.35
N LEU A 365 29.10 13.41 9.75
CA LEU A 365 29.85 14.59 10.13
C LEU A 365 28.90 15.55 10.82
N SER A 366 29.20 15.91 12.06
CA SER A 366 28.43 16.89 12.82
C SER A 366 29.30 18.05 13.27
N TRP A 367 28.70 19.23 13.24
CA TRP A 367 29.26 20.45 13.77
C TRP A 367 28.34 21.00 14.85
N ASP A 368 28.86 21.10 16.06
CA ASP A 368 28.15 21.63 17.22
C ASP A 368 28.68 23.01 17.56
N HIS A 369 27.77 23.94 17.84
CA HIS A 369 28.09 25.25 18.37
C HIS A 369 27.36 25.48 19.68
N HIS A 370 28.12 25.74 20.74
CA HIS A 370 27.59 26.10 22.05
C HIS A 370 27.85 27.59 22.28
N PRO A 371 26.79 28.42 22.34
CA PRO A 371 26.93 29.85 22.57
C PRO A 371 27.38 30.14 24.02
N ALA A 372 27.98 31.31 24.20
CA ALA A 372 28.33 31.80 25.53
C ALA A 372 27.05 32.04 26.36
N LEU A 373 27.02 31.52 27.59
CA LEU A 373 25.98 31.87 28.56
C LEU A 373 26.41 33.15 29.31
N ARG A 374 25.43 33.93 29.81
CA ARG A 374 25.66 35.24 30.47
C ARG A 374 26.63 35.18 31.67
N GLU A 375 26.91 34.00 32.20
CA GLU A 375 27.79 33.76 33.36
C GLU A 375 29.22 33.32 32.96
N GLY A 376 29.89 34.10 32.10
CA GLY A 376 31.36 34.02 31.95
C GLY A 376 31.92 32.77 31.26
N THR A 377 31.09 31.98 30.58
CA THR A 377 31.56 30.81 29.80
C THR A 377 31.75 31.19 28.34
N ASP A 378 32.93 30.93 27.78
CA ASP A 378 33.22 31.19 26.36
C ASP A 378 32.38 30.30 25.42
N SER A 379 32.08 30.84 24.24
CA SER A 379 31.49 30.06 23.16
C SER A 379 32.52 29.10 22.58
N PHE A 380 32.06 27.94 22.11
CA PHE A 380 32.94 26.98 21.46
C PHE A 380 32.20 26.18 20.38
N SER A 381 32.98 25.64 19.45
CA SER A 381 32.48 24.78 18.37
C SER A 381 33.23 23.45 18.36
N ARG A 382 32.55 22.37 17.96
CA ARG A 382 33.12 21.01 17.88
C ARG A 382 32.77 20.40 16.53
N LEU A 383 33.74 19.70 15.94
CA LEU A 383 33.54 18.90 14.76
C LEU A 383 33.69 17.42 15.15
N ILE A 384 32.72 16.58 14.79
CA ILE A 384 32.69 15.16 15.18
C ILE A 384 32.42 14.33 13.92
N LEU A 385 33.26 13.32 13.71
CA LEU A 385 33.09 12.31 12.66
C LEU A 385 32.78 10.96 13.30
N LEU A 386 31.67 10.35 12.91
CA LEU A 386 31.22 9.04 13.39
C LEU A 386 31.04 8.07 12.24
N LEU A 387 31.50 6.84 12.41
CA LEU A 387 31.00 5.68 11.68
C LEU A 387 29.76 5.17 12.41
N GLN A 388 28.67 4.93 11.68
CA GLN A 388 27.37 4.55 12.24
C GLN A 388 26.87 3.24 11.65
N VAL A 389 26.14 2.50 12.48
CA VAL A 389 25.34 1.34 12.09
C VAL A 389 23.94 1.51 12.65
N GLY A 390 22.93 1.46 11.78
CA GLY A 390 21.53 1.35 12.18
C GLY A 390 21.13 -0.13 12.25
N LEU A 391 20.50 -0.48 13.36
CA LEU A 391 19.94 -1.79 13.64
C LEU A 391 18.45 -1.72 13.37
#